data_AF-A0A2D6XLV1-F1
#
_entry.id   AF-A0A2D6XLV1-F1
#
_cell.length_a   1.000
_cell.length_b   1.000
_cell.length_c   1.000
_cell.angle_alpha   90.00
_cell.angle_beta   90.00
_cell.angle_gamma   90.00
#
_symmetry.space_group_name_H-M   'P 1'
#
loop_
_entity.id
_entity.type
_entity.pdbx_description
1 polymer ?
#
loop_
_entity_poly.entity_id
_entity_poly.type
_entity_poly.pdbx_seq_one_letter_code
_entity_poly.pdbx_strand_id
1 'polypeptide(L)'
;MKIKWEKNSRVLALANAGKISDEDIIARTTTDNFPAGMATVRMAKVAEKTPHVTVHIRGKSKKRTSSWNGNQIYECASTCRVNLSNVWNGQDFGMSSNGELDSDLTWLDVHNAVEEVRETLDI
;
A
#
# COMPACT_ATOMS: atom_id res chain seq x y z
N MET A 1 -5.87 -5.66 8.58
CA MET A 1 -6.38 -5.08 7.31
C MET A 1 -6.00 -6.01 6.17
N LYS A 2 -6.81 -6.16 5.11
CA LYS A 2 -6.42 -6.98 3.94
C LYS A 2 -5.37 -6.25 3.09
N ILE A 3 -4.38 -7.01 2.60
CA ILE A 3 -3.29 -6.49 1.76
C ILE A 3 -3.60 -6.78 0.30
N LYS A 4 -3.37 -5.79 -0.55
CA LYS A 4 -3.43 -5.88 -2.00
C LYS A 4 -2.08 -5.53 -2.59
N TRP A 5 -1.69 -6.22 -3.65
CA TRP A 5 -0.39 -6.10 -4.29
C TRP A 5 -0.55 -5.52 -5.69
N GLU A 6 0.09 -4.39 -5.96
CA GLU A 6 0.06 -3.83 -7.31
C GLU A 6 0.90 -4.67 -8.26
N LYS A 7 0.26 -5.18 -9.32
CA LYS A 7 0.87 -6.08 -10.30
C LYS A 7 2.18 -5.55 -10.86
N ASN A 8 3.23 -6.34 -10.67
CA ASN A 8 4.54 -6.22 -11.31
C ASN A 8 5.22 -7.59 -11.34
N SER A 9 6.40 -7.70 -11.97
CA SER A 9 7.11 -8.98 -12.12
C SER A 9 7.42 -9.68 -10.80
N ARG A 10 7.75 -8.92 -9.74
CA ARG A 10 8.06 -9.49 -8.41
C ARG A 10 6.81 -9.96 -7.69
N VAL A 11 5.69 -9.22 -7.79
CA VAL A 11 4.38 -9.68 -7.28
C VAL A 11 3.95 -10.98 -7.94
N LEU A 12 4.11 -11.10 -9.27
CA LEU A 12 3.79 -12.34 -9.99
C LEU A 12 4.70 -13.50 -9.54
N ALA A 13 5.97 -13.24 -9.27
CA ALA A 13 6.87 -14.25 -8.73
C ALA A 13 6.45 -14.71 -7.31
N LEU A 14 6.00 -13.79 -6.45
CA LEU A 14 5.47 -14.12 -5.12
C LEU A 14 4.22 -15.01 -5.20
N ALA A 15 3.30 -14.71 -6.11
CA ALA A 15 2.10 -15.53 -6.33
C ALA A 15 2.44 -16.90 -6.89
N ASN A 16 3.35 -16.98 -7.87
CA ASN A 16 3.84 -18.25 -8.40
C ASN A 16 4.56 -19.10 -7.34
N ALA A 17 5.19 -18.46 -6.35
CA ALA A 17 5.81 -19.11 -5.20
C ALA A 17 4.80 -19.48 -4.09
N GLY A 18 3.51 -19.15 -4.25
CA GLY A 18 2.46 -19.40 -3.26
C GLY A 18 2.53 -18.53 -2.01
N LYS A 19 3.33 -17.44 -2.02
CA LYS A 19 3.44 -16.52 -0.88
C LYS A 19 2.27 -15.56 -0.76
N ILE A 20 1.59 -15.27 -1.87
CA ILE A 20 0.39 -14.41 -1.91
C ILE A 20 -0.67 -15.06 -2.82
N SER A 21 -1.93 -14.73 -2.59
CA SER A 21 -3.05 -15.16 -3.44
C SER A 21 -3.17 -14.30 -4.69
N ASP A 22 -3.52 -14.90 -5.83
CA ASP A 22 -3.79 -14.16 -7.08
C ASP A 22 -4.94 -13.16 -6.93
N GLU A 23 -5.89 -13.42 -6.03
CA GLU A 23 -7.02 -12.51 -5.74
C GLU A 23 -6.58 -11.23 -5.01
N ASP A 24 -5.39 -11.24 -4.43
CA ASP A 24 -4.79 -10.08 -3.77
C ASP A 24 -3.99 -9.21 -4.72
N ILE A 25 -3.81 -9.63 -5.98
CA ILE A 25 -3.15 -8.83 -6.99
C ILE A 25 -4.16 -7.88 -7.66
N ILE A 26 -3.83 -6.59 -7.66
CA ILE A 26 -4.58 -5.57 -8.40
C ILE A 26 -3.81 -5.12 -9.64
N ALA A 27 -4.55 -4.70 -10.67
CA ALA A 27 -3.95 -4.08 -11.85
C ALA A 27 -3.17 -2.81 -11.46
N ARG A 28 -2.11 -2.51 -12.22
CA ARG A 28 -1.38 -1.26 -12.05
C ARG A 28 -2.32 -0.08 -12.28
N THR A 29 -2.35 0.84 -11.33
CA THR A 29 -3.30 1.94 -11.35
C THR A 29 -2.71 3.20 -10.71
N THR A 30 -3.48 4.26 -10.58
CA THR A 30 -3.08 5.47 -9.85
C THR A 30 -3.45 5.36 -8.37
N THR A 31 -2.78 6.13 -7.50
CA THR A 31 -2.97 6.00 -6.04
C THR A 31 -4.40 6.33 -5.61
N ASP A 32 -5.08 7.23 -6.31
CA ASP A 32 -6.49 7.59 -6.10
C ASP A 32 -7.44 6.41 -6.37
N ASN A 33 -7.07 5.48 -7.24
CA ASN A 33 -7.85 4.29 -7.59
C ASN A 33 -7.55 3.05 -6.73
N PHE A 34 -6.69 3.18 -5.72
CA PHE A 34 -6.47 2.10 -4.77
C PHE A 34 -7.72 1.77 -3.97
N PRO A 35 -7.99 0.48 -3.69
CA PRO A 35 -9.18 0.06 -2.98
C PRO A 35 -9.23 0.67 -1.57
N ALA A 36 -10.40 1.21 -1.22
CA ALA A 36 -10.64 1.74 0.12
C ALA A 36 -10.74 0.61 1.16
N GLY A 37 -10.32 0.89 2.39
CA GLY A 37 -10.30 -0.07 3.50
C GLY A 37 -9.22 -1.14 3.42
N MET A 38 -8.24 -0.96 2.53
CA MET A 38 -7.19 -1.94 2.23
C MET A 38 -5.79 -1.32 2.33
N ALA A 39 -4.78 -2.16 2.54
CA ALA A 39 -3.38 -1.79 2.43
C ALA A 39 -2.89 -2.19 1.03
N THR A 40 -2.44 -1.23 0.21
CA THR A 40 -1.95 -1.51 -1.15
C THR A 40 -0.44 -1.38 -1.21
N VAL A 41 0.25 -2.46 -1.57
CA VAL A 41 1.70 -2.52 -1.74
C VAL A 41 2.06 -2.10 -3.15
N ARG A 42 2.87 -1.04 -3.25
CA ARG A 42 3.49 -0.60 -4.49
C ARG A 42 5.00 -0.75 -4.38
N MET A 43 5.61 -1.37 -5.39
CA MET A 43 7.06 -1.52 -5.49
C MET A 43 7.63 -0.72 -6.65
N ALA A 44 8.71 0.00 -6.39
CA ALA A 44 9.54 0.63 -7.40
C ALA A 44 10.91 -0.08 -7.48
N LYS A 45 11.55 0.00 -8.64
CA LYS A 45 12.84 -0.65 -8.93
C LYS A 45 12.86 -2.16 -8.61
N VAL A 46 11.84 -2.88 -9.09
CA VAL A 46 11.60 -4.31 -8.79
C VAL A 46 12.73 -5.27 -9.18
N ALA A 47 13.66 -4.83 -10.03
CA ALA A 47 14.85 -5.59 -10.41
C ALA A 47 16.00 -5.50 -9.39
N GLU A 48 15.98 -4.53 -8.48
CA GLU A 48 16.97 -4.44 -7.41
C GLU A 48 16.76 -5.57 -6.39
N LYS A 49 17.85 -5.97 -5.72
CA LYS A 49 17.80 -7.02 -4.68
C LYS A 49 16.71 -6.70 -3.65
N THR A 50 16.71 -5.44 -3.20
CA THR A 50 15.71 -4.89 -2.29
C THR A 50 14.96 -3.76 -3.00
N PRO A 51 13.73 -4.00 -3.46
CA PRO A 51 12.94 -2.97 -4.12
C PRO A 51 12.52 -1.88 -3.14
N HIS A 52 12.19 -0.71 -3.66
CA HIS A 52 11.57 0.36 -2.89
C HIS A 52 10.09 0.02 -2.66
N VAL A 53 9.68 -0.21 -1.41
CA VAL A 53 8.32 -0.65 -1.08
C VAL A 53 7.56 0.46 -0.36
N THR A 54 6.39 0.82 -0.89
CA THR A 54 5.45 1.72 -0.22
C THR A 54 4.14 1.00 0.02
N VAL A 55 3.73 0.92 1.29
CA VAL A 55 2.44 0.41 1.73
C VAL A 55 1.47 1.59 1.88
N HIS A 56 0.43 1.61 1.06
CA HIS A 56 -0.62 2.63 1.09
C HIS A 56 -1.79 2.13 1.90
N ILE A 57 -1.96 2.67 3.10
CA ILE A 57 -3.01 2.30 4.05
C ILE A 57 -4.16 3.25 3.86
N ARG A 58 -5.22 2.76 3.21
CA ARG A 58 -6.37 3.56 2.83
C ARG A 58 -7.55 3.26 3.75
N GLY A 59 -8.09 4.30 4.38
CA GLY A 59 -9.31 4.21 5.19
C GLY A 59 -10.54 3.79 4.38
N LYS A 60 -11.68 3.66 5.05
CA LYS A 60 -12.97 3.41 4.38
C LYS A 60 -13.36 4.62 3.52
N SER A 61 -14.03 4.35 2.39
CA SER A 61 -14.55 5.39 1.52
C SER A 61 -15.63 6.20 2.25
N LYS A 62 -15.45 7.51 2.31
CA LYS A 62 -16.41 8.49 2.83
C LYS A 62 -16.90 9.32 1.65
N LYS A 63 -18.21 9.30 1.39
CA LYS A 63 -18.83 10.17 0.38
C LYS A 63 -18.77 11.61 0.85
N ARG A 64 -18.24 12.50 0.02
CA ARG A 64 -18.24 13.94 0.25
C ARG A 64 -18.89 14.64 -0.93
N THR A 65 -19.60 15.72 -0.65
CA THR A 65 -20.20 16.58 -1.67
C THR A 65 -19.32 17.80 -1.82
N SER A 66 -18.79 18.04 -3.02
CA SER A 66 -18.08 19.28 -3.32
C SER A 66 -19.09 20.36 -3.67
N SER A 67 -19.14 21.44 -2.89
CA SER A 67 -19.95 22.62 -3.21
C SER A 67 -19.41 23.41 -4.40
N TRP A 68 -18.14 23.21 -4.77
CA TRP A 68 -17.44 23.99 -5.78
C TRP A 68 -17.76 23.59 -7.23
N ASN A 69 -18.31 22.39 -7.45
CA ASN A 69 -18.55 21.84 -8.78
C ASN A 69 -19.99 21.29 -8.92
N GLY A 70 -20.98 22.09 -8.50
CA GLY A 70 -22.40 21.76 -8.67
C GLY A 70 -22.88 20.57 -7.82
N ASN A 71 -22.39 20.42 -6.58
CA ASN A 71 -22.73 19.31 -5.67
C ASN A 71 -22.35 17.92 -6.19
N GLN A 72 -21.21 17.80 -6.89
CA GLN A 72 -20.65 16.49 -7.22
C GLN A 72 -20.31 15.71 -5.94
N ILE A 73 -20.86 14.49 -5.86
CA ILE A 73 -20.51 13.52 -4.83
C ILE A 73 -19.24 12.80 -5.29
N TYR A 74 -18.18 12.90 -4.50
CA TYR A 74 -16.94 12.18 -4.71
C TYR A 74 -16.64 11.30 -3.51
N GLU A 75 -16.00 10.16 -3.78
CA GLU A 75 -15.54 9.25 -2.76
C GLU A 75 -14.12 9.61 -2.36
N CYS A 76 -13.90 9.83 -1.06
CA CYS A 76 -12.59 10.14 -0.52
C CYS A 76 -12.27 9.20 0.64
N ALA A 77 -11.00 8.82 0.77
CA ALA A 77 -10.51 8.05 1.90
C ALA A 77 -9.15 8.60 2.30
N SER A 78 -8.96 8.84 3.60
CA SER A 78 -7.65 9.21 4.13
C SER A 78 -6.64 8.10 3.83
N THR A 79 -5.41 8.50 3.49
CA THR A 79 -4.35 7.57 3.13
C THR A 79 -3.09 7.90 3.91
N CYS A 80 -2.67 6.95 4.74
CA CYS A 80 -1.33 6.92 5.31
C CYS A 80 -0.44 6.10 4.39
N ARG A 81 0.80 6.54 4.19
CA ARG A 81 1.80 5.79 3.42
C ARG A 81 2.94 5.44 4.34
N VAL A 82 3.36 4.18 4.30
CA VAL A 82 4.57 3.72 4.96
C VAL A 82 5.55 3.30 3.89
N ASN A 83 6.70 3.96 3.84
CA ASN A 83 7.81 3.55 3.00
C ASN A 83 8.71 2.64 3.82
N LEU A 84 8.85 1.39 3.37
CA LEU A 84 9.85 0.47 3.91
C LEU A 84 11.19 0.88 3.33
N SER A 85 12.20 0.89 4.20
CA SER A 85 13.51 1.48 3.98
C SER A 85 14.01 1.27 2.56
N ASN A 86 14.37 2.38 1.91
CA ASN A 86 15.18 2.33 0.70
C ASN A 86 16.52 1.74 1.10
N VAL A 87 16.78 0.46 0.83
CA VAL A 87 18.15 -0.07 0.96
C VAL A 87 18.98 0.61 -0.12
N TRP A 88 19.63 1.70 0.26
CA TRP A 88 20.53 2.43 -0.62
C TRP A 88 21.95 1.98 -0.30
N ASN A 89 22.59 1.35 -1.28
CA ASN A 89 23.96 0.86 -1.15
C ASN A 89 24.18 -0.13 0.01
N GLY A 90 23.17 -0.96 0.32
CA GLY A 90 23.25 -1.97 1.38
C GLY A 90 23.04 -1.46 2.81
N GLN A 91 22.73 -0.18 3.00
CA GLN A 91 22.43 0.41 4.30
C GLN A 91 20.91 0.52 4.51
N ASP A 92 20.44 0.04 5.67
CA ASP A 92 19.06 0.19 6.11
C ASP A 92 18.88 1.57 6.78
N PHE A 93 17.93 2.35 6.27
CA PHE A 93 17.60 3.70 6.76
C PHE A 93 16.33 3.72 7.62
N GLY A 94 15.75 2.56 7.92
CA GLY A 94 14.49 2.44 8.63
C GLY A 94 13.29 2.92 7.81
N MET A 95 12.15 2.98 8.49
CA MET A 95 10.85 3.24 7.86
C MET A 95 10.42 4.69 8.06
N SER A 96 9.69 5.24 7.09
CA SER A 96 9.05 6.56 7.20
C SER A 96 7.57 6.47 6.92
N SER A 97 6.77 7.26 7.63
CA SER A 97 5.34 7.40 7.38
C SER A 97 5.00 8.84 6.95
N ASN A 98 4.01 8.98 6.06
CA ASN A 98 3.45 10.28 5.68
C ASN A 98 1.95 10.18 5.38
N GLY A 99 1.28 11.34 5.26
CA GLY A 99 -0.15 11.42 5.04
C GLY A 99 -0.95 11.36 6.33
N GLU A 100 -2.20 10.89 6.23
CA GLU A 100 -3.15 10.88 7.34
C GLU A 100 -3.72 9.47 7.52
N LEU A 101 -3.60 8.94 8.73
CA LEU A 101 -4.21 7.66 9.10
C LEU A 101 -5.70 7.91 9.39
N ASP A 102 -6.57 7.11 8.77
CA ASP A 102 -8.01 7.20 9.02
C ASP A 102 -8.33 6.92 10.50
N SER A 103 -9.27 7.66 11.08
CA SER A 103 -9.65 7.58 12.49
C SER A 103 -10.14 6.20 12.93
N ASP A 104 -10.61 5.37 11.99
CA ASP A 104 -11.07 4.01 12.26
C ASP A 104 -9.91 3.00 12.36
N LEU A 105 -8.67 3.44 12.10
CA LEU A 105 -7.47 2.62 12.10
C LEU A 105 -6.52 3.02 13.22
N THR A 106 -5.74 2.06 13.69
CA THR A 106 -4.71 2.25 14.71
C THR A 106 -3.32 2.07 14.11
N TRP A 107 -2.29 2.57 14.80
CA TRP A 107 -0.91 2.27 14.42
C TRP A 107 -0.55 0.78 14.56
N LEU A 108 -1.33 0.00 15.34
CA LEU A 108 -1.20 -1.44 15.37
C LEU A 108 -1.67 -2.08 14.05
N ASP A 109 -2.75 -1.58 13.44
CA ASP A 109 -3.19 -2.03 12.12
C ASP A 109 -2.12 -1.76 11.06
N VAL A 110 -1.49 -0.58 11.15
CA VAL A 110 -0.38 -0.18 10.29
C VAL A 110 0.82 -1.10 10.47
N HIS A 111 1.23 -1.34 11.72
CA HIS A 111 2.34 -2.23 12.05
C HIS A 111 2.10 -3.65 11.53
N ASN A 112 0.94 -4.24 11.81
CA ASN A 112 0.60 -5.59 11.36
C ASN A 112 0.64 -5.71 9.83
N ALA A 113 0.07 -4.72 9.11
CA ALA A 113 0.10 -4.71 7.66
C ALA A 113 1.53 -4.60 7.10
N VAL A 114 2.39 -3.83 7.77
CA VAL A 114 3.78 -3.68 7.35
C VAL A 114 4.60 -4.93 7.63
N GLU A 115 4.48 -5.53 8.81
CA GLU A 115 5.21 -6.75 9.16
C GLU A 115 4.83 -7.89 8.22
N GLU A 116 3.54 -8.06 7.89
CA GLU A 116 3.10 -9.06 6.90
C GLU A 116 3.74 -8.82 5.52
N VAL A 117 3.89 -7.56 5.08
CA VAL A 117 4.60 -7.22 3.83
C VAL A 117 6.08 -7.57 3.91
N ARG A 118 6.73 -7.28 5.05
CA ARG A 118 8.14 -7.55 5.29
C ARG A 118 8.45 -9.04 5.26
N GLU A 119 7.66 -9.82 6.00
CA GLU A 119 7.73 -11.29 6.01
C GLU A 119 7.51 -11.87 4.61
N THR A 120 6.51 -11.36 3.87
CA THR A 120 6.23 -11.83 2.51
C THR A 120 7.41 -11.59 1.56
N LEU A 121 8.06 -10.44 1.69
CA LEU A 121 9.18 -10.00 0.84
C LEU A 121 10.56 -10.49 1.31
N ASP A 122 10.64 -11.13 2.48
CA ASP A 122 11.86 -11.50 3.18
C ASP A 122 12.81 -10.28 3.42
N ILE A 123 12.29 -9.16 3.95
CA ILE A 123 13.03 -7.90 4.22
C ILE A 123 12.88 -7.34 5.64
#